data_AF-A0A9R1P2V7-F1
#
_entry.id   AF-A0A9R1P2V7-F1
#
_cell.length_a   1.000
_cell.length_b   1.000
_cell.length_c   1.000
_cell.angle_alpha   90.00
_cell.angle_beta   90.00
_cell.angle_gamma   90.00
#
_symmetry.space_group_name_H-M   'P 1'
#
loop_
_entity.id
_entity.type
_entity.pdbx_description
1 polymer ?
#
loop_
_entity_poly.entity_id
_entity_poly.type
_entity_poly.pdbx_seq_one_letter_code
_entity_poly.pdbx_strand_id
1 'polypeptide(L)'
;MEKHWQAGEKSYGREAYMAYVSEGLGNLLDWNEVMKFQRKNGSLFNSPSTTAAALVHNYDDKALDYLNMVVSKFGGAVPTVYPLNMHWKLSMVDSLEKIGISRHFSSEIEGILDMAYSFWLQRDEEIMMDVATCAMAFRLLRMNGYDVSSDELSHLAEASNFHNSLQGYLNDTKSVLELYKASKVSVAEHELILDNIGNWSGSLLSEKLCSEGVQGLPNLEVEYAVKFPFYTTLERLDHKRNIEHFDARGSHILKTECLPYGINQELLALAVDDFTFSQSIYQDELLHLDRWVKENRLDQLQFARQKLTYCYLSAAATIFPPELSDARISWAKNGVLTTVVDDFFDVGGSKEELENLIALVEKWDEHHKDDFCSEQVRIVFCALYTTVNQLGSIASAVQNRDVKNHLIEIWLLLLRSMMTEAEWQRSQYVPTMEEYMTNGVVSFALGPIVLPTLYCVGEKLLGSAVKNQEYSELFRLMSTCGRLLNDSQGFEREGSEGKLNSVSLLGLHSGGSMSIEAAKNAIQKSIVASRRDLLRLVLKEGTVVPRACKELFWKMCKILHLFYFRTDGFSSPKEMASAVNAVINEPLRLSS
;
A
#
# COMPACT_ATOMS: atom_id res chain seq x y z
N MET A 1 46.31 -6.20 -16.96
CA MET A 1 45.72 -5.13 -16.13
C MET A 1 46.04 -5.46 -14.68
N GLU A 2 47.34 -5.42 -14.38
CA GLU A 2 47.96 -5.83 -13.12
C GLU A 2 48.46 -4.56 -12.43
N LYS A 3 48.37 -4.56 -11.10
CA LYS A 3 48.81 -3.52 -10.14
C LYS A 3 47.81 -2.41 -9.82
N HIS A 4 46.92 -2.72 -8.87
CA HIS A 4 46.62 -1.90 -7.67
C HIS A 4 45.92 -2.81 -6.64
N TRP A 5 46.66 -3.75 -6.03
CA TRP A 5 46.15 -4.67 -5.00
C TRP A 5 46.98 -4.60 -3.71
N GLN A 6 47.24 -3.40 -3.19
CA GLN A 6 47.86 -3.27 -1.87
C GLN A 6 47.22 -2.15 -1.04
N ALA A 7 46.87 -2.54 0.19
CA ALA A 7 46.43 -1.75 1.33
C ALA A 7 45.04 -1.10 1.24
N GLY A 8 43.98 -1.92 1.34
CA GLY A 8 42.64 -1.50 1.73
C GLY A 8 42.14 -2.39 2.86
N GLU A 9 41.47 -1.82 3.85
CA GLU A 9 41.05 -2.45 5.12
C GLU A 9 40.52 -3.88 4.97
N LYS A 10 40.92 -4.78 5.89
CA LYS A 10 40.27 -6.09 6.05
C LYS A 10 38.82 -5.86 6.48
N SER A 11 37.88 -5.91 5.53
CA SER A 11 36.46 -5.92 5.80
C SER A 11 35.89 -7.33 5.62
N TYR A 12 34.91 -7.70 6.44
CA TYR A 12 34.25 -9.01 6.38
C TYR A 12 33.60 -9.23 5.00
N GLY A 13 33.02 -8.18 4.41
CA GLY A 13 32.46 -8.22 3.06
C GLY A 13 33.47 -8.61 1.97
N ARG A 14 34.73 -8.14 2.08
CA ARG A 14 35.80 -8.56 1.16
C ARG A 14 36.17 -10.03 1.37
N GLU A 15 36.27 -10.48 2.61
CA GLU A 15 36.55 -11.89 2.94
C GLU A 15 35.44 -12.80 2.42
N ALA A 16 34.18 -12.42 2.61
CA ALA A 16 33.01 -13.12 2.08
C ALA A 16 33.01 -13.18 0.55
N TYR A 17 33.38 -12.09 -0.13
CA TYR A 17 33.46 -12.07 -1.60
C TYR A 17 34.53 -13.03 -2.11
N MET A 18 35.73 -12.97 -1.51
CA MET A 18 36.83 -13.85 -1.88
C MET A 18 36.50 -15.33 -1.63
N ALA A 19 35.76 -15.64 -0.55
CA ALA A 19 35.25 -16.98 -0.30
C ALA A 19 34.18 -17.40 -1.32
N TYR A 20 33.28 -16.49 -1.70
CA TYR A 20 32.23 -16.76 -2.68
C TYR A 20 32.81 -17.14 -4.04
N VAL A 21 33.86 -16.46 -4.52
CA VAL A 21 34.52 -16.75 -5.81
C VAL A 21 35.78 -17.63 -5.68
N SER A 22 35.88 -18.40 -4.59
CA SER A 22 37.11 -19.12 -4.23
C SER A 22 37.59 -20.13 -5.28
N GLU A 23 36.69 -20.66 -6.09
CA GLU A 23 37.04 -21.56 -7.18
C GLU A 23 37.95 -20.92 -8.24
N GLY A 24 37.93 -19.59 -8.38
CA GLY A 24 38.77 -18.83 -9.32
C GLY A 24 40.11 -18.38 -8.73
N LEU A 25 40.33 -18.59 -7.43
CA LEU A 25 41.47 -18.05 -6.69
C LEU A 25 42.43 -19.15 -6.21
N GLY A 26 41.94 -20.38 -6.01
CA GLY A 26 42.75 -21.57 -5.74
C GLY A 26 43.72 -21.38 -4.57
N ASN A 27 45.02 -21.56 -4.82
CA ASN A 27 46.08 -21.49 -3.81
C ASN A 27 46.35 -20.07 -3.25
N LEU A 28 45.67 -19.04 -3.77
CA LEU A 28 45.80 -17.66 -3.26
C LEU A 28 44.97 -17.41 -2.00
N LEU A 29 44.14 -18.38 -1.58
CA LEU A 29 43.26 -18.28 -0.42
C LEU A 29 43.73 -19.16 0.74
N ASP A 30 43.44 -18.69 1.95
CA ASP A 30 43.44 -19.55 3.13
C ASP A 30 42.10 -20.28 3.20
N TRP A 31 42.10 -21.57 2.91
CA TRP A 31 40.89 -22.38 2.91
C TRP A 31 40.26 -22.53 4.30
N ASN A 32 41.01 -22.37 5.38
CA ASN A 32 40.42 -22.35 6.72
C ASN A 32 39.53 -21.11 6.92
N GLU A 33 39.92 -19.97 6.32
CA GLU A 33 39.12 -18.74 6.33
C GLU A 33 37.88 -18.86 5.43
N VAL A 34 38.01 -19.53 4.27
CA VAL A 34 36.86 -19.82 3.39
C VAL A 34 35.82 -20.71 4.08
N MET A 35 36.27 -21.72 4.84
CA MET A 35 35.36 -22.65 5.53
C MET A 35 34.52 -21.98 6.63
N LYS A 36 34.85 -20.76 7.07
CA LYS A 36 34.00 -19.98 7.98
C LYS A 36 32.63 -19.65 7.39
N PHE A 37 32.48 -19.74 6.07
CA PHE A 37 31.23 -19.48 5.35
C PHE A 37 30.44 -20.76 5.05
N GLN A 38 30.86 -21.92 5.56
CA GLN A 38 30.15 -23.19 5.36
C GLN A 38 28.80 -23.17 6.08
N ARG A 39 27.75 -23.49 5.33
CA ARG A 39 26.36 -23.57 5.77
C ARG A 39 26.08 -24.89 6.50
N LYS A 40 24.97 -24.96 7.24
CA LYS A 40 24.50 -26.17 7.93
C LYS A 40 24.32 -27.35 6.99
N ASN A 41 23.92 -27.09 5.75
CA ASN A 41 23.75 -28.12 4.71
C ASN A 41 25.08 -28.61 4.10
N GLY A 42 26.23 -28.12 4.56
CA GLY A 42 27.56 -28.48 4.09
C GLY A 42 28.08 -27.65 2.91
N SER A 43 27.23 -26.85 2.27
CA SER A 43 27.63 -26.01 1.14
C SER A 43 28.37 -24.75 1.56
N LEU A 44 29.10 -24.16 0.63
CA LEU A 44 29.53 -22.77 0.69
C LEU A 44 28.59 -21.94 -0.18
N PHE A 45 27.85 -21.01 0.42
CA PHE A 45 26.90 -20.10 -0.27
C PHE A 45 25.83 -20.81 -1.13
N ASN A 46 25.47 -22.07 -0.81
CA ASN A 46 24.62 -22.92 -1.65
C ASN A 46 25.17 -23.11 -3.07
N SER A 47 26.46 -22.86 -3.32
CA SER A 47 27.11 -22.89 -4.63
C SER A 47 27.88 -24.21 -4.81
N PRO A 48 27.45 -25.11 -5.71
CA PRO A 48 28.17 -26.34 -5.97
C PRO A 48 29.61 -26.12 -6.45
N SER A 49 29.87 -25.06 -7.23
CA SER A 49 31.24 -24.76 -7.70
C SER A 49 32.18 -24.40 -6.55
N THR A 50 31.75 -23.51 -5.66
CA THR A 50 32.52 -23.11 -4.47
C THR A 50 32.74 -24.29 -3.54
N THR A 51 31.69 -25.08 -3.32
CA THR A 51 31.74 -26.23 -2.42
C THR A 51 32.67 -27.32 -2.96
N ALA A 52 32.66 -27.56 -4.28
CA ALA A 52 33.58 -28.48 -4.94
C ALA A 52 35.03 -28.02 -4.84
N ALA A 53 35.29 -26.72 -5.05
CA ALA A 53 36.64 -26.17 -4.90
C ALA A 53 37.16 -26.34 -3.46
N ALA A 54 36.31 -26.06 -2.46
CA ALA A 54 36.67 -26.30 -1.06
C ALA A 54 36.98 -27.76 -0.78
N LEU A 55 36.14 -28.70 -1.24
CA LEU A 55 36.38 -30.14 -1.07
C LEU A 55 37.71 -30.60 -1.68
N VAL A 56 38.09 -30.08 -2.85
CA VAL A 56 39.36 -30.42 -3.53
C VAL A 56 40.56 -29.92 -2.75
N HIS A 57 40.49 -28.73 -2.16
CA HIS A 57 41.62 -28.10 -1.46
C HIS A 57 41.69 -28.45 0.03
N ASN A 58 40.55 -28.74 0.65
CA ASN A 58 40.41 -29.08 2.06
C ASN A 58 39.27 -30.09 2.20
N TYR A 59 39.62 -31.38 2.28
CA TYR A 59 38.62 -32.45 2.35
C TYR A 59 37.70 -32.26 3.55
N ASP A 60 36.39 -32.17 3.29
CA ASP A 60 35.36 -31.96 4.29
C ASP A 60 34.14 -32.85 3.99
N ASP A 61 33.73 -33.65 4.98
CA ASP A 61 32.66 -34.64 4.81
C ASP A 61 31.30 -33.98 4.49
N LYS A 62 31.00 -32.81 5.07
CA LYS A 62 29.73 -32.13 4.84
C LYS A 62 29.65 -31.55 3.44
N ALA A 63 30.75 -30.99 2.93
CA ALA A 63 30.86 -30.51 1.56
C ALA A 63 30.66 -31.66 0.57
N LEU A 64 31.25 -32.84 0.85
CA LEU A 64 31.05 -34.04 0.05
C LEU A 64 29.59 -34.52 0.09
N ASP A 65 28.98 -34.58 1.27
CA ASP A 65 27.58 -34.96 1.46
C ASP A 65 26.63 -34.04 0.68
N TYR A 66 26.86 -32.73 0.75
CA TYR A 66 26.12 -31.74 -0.04
C TYR A 66 26.26 -32.01 -1.54
N LEU A 67 27.47 -32.19 -2.06
CA LEU A 67 27.69 -32.40 -3.50
C LEU A 67 27.08 -33.72 -3.96
N ASN A 68 27.21 -34.79 -3.19
CA ASN A 68 26.57 -36.09 -3.47
C ASN A 68 25.05 -35.96 -3.51
N MET A 69 24.46 -35.21 -2.57
CA MET A 69 23.02 -34.92 -2.56
C MET A 69 22.60 -34.17 -3.84
N VAL A 70 23.31 -33.11 -4.23
CA VAL A 70 22.98 -32.32 -5.43
C VAL A 70 23.12 -33.18 -6.69
N VAL A 71 24.23 -33.90 -6.86
CA VAL A 71 24.47 -34.75 -8.03
C VAL A 71 23.42 -35.87 -8.13
N SER A 72 23.08 -36.50 -7.01
CA SER A 72 22.03 -37.53 -6.93
C SER A 72 20.67 -36.97 -7.38
N LYS A 73 20.33 -35.74 -6.97
CA LYS A 73 19.07 -35.11 -7.32
C LYS A 73 18.96 -34.73 -8.81
N PHE A 74 20.05 -34.29 -9.42
CA PHE A 74 20.05 -33.74 -10.78
C PHE A 74 20.68 -34.67 -11.83
N GLY A 75 20.97 -35.93 -11.48
CA GLY A 75 21.35 -36.97 -12.44
C GLY A 75 22.70 -36.74 -13.12
N GLY A 76 23.65 -36.06 -12.46
CA GLY A 76 25.03 -35.86 -12.96
C GLY A 76 25.37 -34.42 -13.38
N ALA A 77 24.37 -33.55 -13.57
CA ALA A 77 24.56 -32.11 -13.67
C ALA A 77 24.25 -31.44 -12.32
N VAL A 78 24.70 -30.19 -12.11
CA VAL A 78 24.35 -29.41 -10.91
C VAL A 78 23.94 -27.99 -11.31
N PRO A 79 22.96 -27.38 -10.63
CA PRO A 79 22.62 -25.98 -10.85
C PRO A 79 23.71 -25.05 -10.28
N THR A 80 23.66 -23.77 -10.62
CA THR A 80 24.55 -22.75 -10.05
C THR A 80 24.37 -22.58 -8.54
N VAL A 81 23.14 -22.77 -8.04
CA VAL A 81 22.80 -22.66 -6.62
C VAL A 81 21.77 -23.73 -6.23
N TYR A 82 21.96 -24.40 -5.09
CA TYR A 82 20.99 -25.35 -4.52
C TYR A 82 21.11 -25.46 -2.98
N PRO A 83 20.01 -25.58 -2.20
CA PRO A 83 18.60 -25.58 -2.61
C PRO A 83 18.17 -24.26 -3.26
N LEU A 84 17.01 -24.27 -3.92
CA LEU A 84 16.36 -23.05 -4.41
C LEU A 84 16.13 -22.13 -3.20
N ASN A 85 17.03 -21.16 -3.05
CA ASN A 85 17.10 -20.25 -1.91
C ASN A 85 15.71 -19.64 -1.64
N MET A 86 15.34 -19.52 -0.36
CA MET A 86 14.17 -18.76 0.11
C MET A 86 13.97 -17.43 -0.63
N HIS A 87 15.06 -16.74 -0.98
CA HIS A 87 15.05 -15.56 -1.85
C HIS A 87 14.17 -15.71 -3.10
N TRP A 88 14.30 -16.82 -3.83
CA TRP A 88 13.57 -17.06 -5.08
C TRP A 88 12.08 -17.25 -4.85
N LYS A 89 11.71 -17.96 -3.79
CA LYS A 89 10.30 -18.18 -3.43
C LYS A 89 9.64 -16.87 -3.05
N LEU A 90 10.29 -16.08 -2.21
CA LEU A 90 9.81 -14.75 -1.81
C LEU A 90 9.78 -13.78 -3.01
N SER A 91 10.77 -13.83 -3.90
CA SER A 91 10.77 -13.03 -5.13
C SER A 91 9.63 -13.40 -6.07
N MET A 92 9.25 -14.68 -6.13
CA MET A 92 8.08 -15.12 -6.89
C MET A 92 6.80 -14.55 -6.28
N VAL A 93 6.62 -14.63 -4.95
CA VAL A 93 5.48 -14.01 -4.25
C VAL A 93 5.40 -12.51 -4.55
N ASP A 94 6.51 -11.79 -4.36
CA ASP A 94 6.61 -10.34 -4.63
C ASP A 94 6.28 -10.02 -6.10
N SER A 95 6.69 -10.86 -7.04
CA SER A 95 6.41 -10.69 -8.47
C SER A 95 4.93 -10.89 -8.79
N LEU A 96 4.30 -11.95 -8.24
CA LEU A 96 2.87 -12.24 -8.43
C LEU A 96 1.98 -11.12 -7.86
N GLU A 97 2.35 -10.59 -6.68
CA GLU A 97 1.69 -9.43 -6.09
C GLU A 97 1.86 -8.19 -6.97
N LYS A 98 3.09 -7.88 -7.40
CA LYS A 98 3.42 -6.70 -8.22
C LYS A 98 2.68 -6.65 -9.55
N ILE A 99 2.44 -7.78 -10.20
CA ILE A 99 1.71 -7.86 -11.48
C ILE A 99 0.21 -8.13 -11.31
N GLY A 100 -0.28 -8.24 -10.06
CA GLY A 100 -1.71 -8.27 -9.75
C GLY A 100 -2.43 -9.61 -9.95
N ILE A 101 -1.69 -10.71 -10.01
CA ILE A 101 -2.25 -12.06 -10.22
C ILE A 101 -2.13 -12.97 -8.99
N SER A 102 -1.59 -12.47 -7.88
CA SER A 102 -1.40 -13.23 -6.64
C SER A 102 -2.65 -13.94 -6.13
N ARG A 103 -3.85 -13.37 -6.34
CA ARG A 103 -5.14 -13.99 -5.95
C ARG A 103 -5.43 -15.34 -6.60
N HIS A 104 -4.80 -15.64 -7.74
CA HIS A 104 -4.92 -16.93 -8.42
C HIS A 104 -4.01 -18.01 -7.79
N PHE A 105 -3.15 -17.63 -6.84
CA PHE A 105 -2.12 -18.47 -6.23
C PHE A 105 -2.13 -18.36 -4.70
N SER A 106 -3.27 -18.04 -4.09
CA SER A 106 -3.35 -17.75 -2.64
C SER A 106 -2.85 -18.92 -1.79
N SER A 107 -3.18 -20.17 -2.14
CA SER A 107 -2.70 -21.37 -1.43
C SER A 107 -1.19 -21.58 -1.53
N GLU A 108 -0.62 -21.34 -2.71
CA GLU A 108 0.80 -21.50 -2.98
C GLU A 108 1.60 -20.41 -2.25
N ILE A 109 1.08 -19.18 -2.26
CA ILE A 109 1.67 -18.04 -1.54
C ILE A 109 1.65 -18.31 -0.04
N GLU A 110 0.51 -18.73 0.52
CA GLU A 110 0.38 -19.09 1.94
C GLU A 110 1.42 -20.16 2.33
N GLY A 111 1.55 -21.24 1.56
CA GLY A 111 2.55 -22.28 1.83
C GLY A 111 4.01 -21.80 1.77
N ILE A 112 4.33 -20.83 0.89
CA ILE A 112 5.66 -20.20 0.85
C ILE A 112 5.88 -19.33 2.09
N LEU A 113 4.89 -18.52 2.47
CA LEU A 113 4.98 -17.62 3.60
C LEU A 113 5.05 -18.38 4.93
N ASP A 114 4.31 -19.47 5.09
CA ASP A 114 4.41 -20.36 6.25
C ASP A 114 5.81 -20.96 6.40
N MET A 115 6.40 -21.38 5.28
CA MET A 115 7.78 -21.86 5.28
C MET A 115 8.76 -20.75 5.66
N ALA A 116 8.63 -19.56 5.06
CA ALA A 116 9.45 -18.41 5.39
C ALA A 116 9.31 -18.00 6.87
N TYR A 117 8.09 -18.07 7.42
CA TYR A 117 7.82 -17.77 8.82
C TYR A 117 8.51 -18.78 9.75
N SER A 118 8.44 -20.07 9.41
CA SER A 118 9.14 -21.11 10.18
C SER A 118 10.66 -20.87 10.22
N PHE A 119 11.25 -20.42 9.11
CA PHE A 119 12.68 -20.10 9.02
C PHE A 119 13.00 -18.80 9.77
N TRP A 120 12.11 -17.82 9.71
CA TRP A 120 12.23 -16.57 10.46
C TRP A 120 12.31 -16.83 11.97
N LEU A 121 11.37 -17.61 12.50
CA LEU A 121 11.32 -17.99 13.92
C LEU A 121 12.58 -18.75 14.37
N GLN A 122 13.14 -19.59 13.49
CA GLN A 122 14.36 -20.36 13.77
C GLN A 122 15.65 -19.56 13.56
N ARG A 123 15.54 -18.30 13.10
CA ARG A 123 16.67 -17.47 12.64
C ARG A 123 17.54 -18.24 11.64
N ASP A 124 16.89 -18.91 10.70
CA ASP A 124 17.60 -19.77 9.78
C ASP A 124 18.53 -18.97 8.85
N GLU A 125 19.68 -19.57 8.53
CA GLU A 125 20.73 -18.95 7.73
C GLU A 125 20.29 -18.66 6.29
N GLU A 126 19.28 -19.37 5.77
CA GLU A 126 18.71 -19.08 4.45
C GLU A 126 18.05 -17.69 4.37
N ILE A 127 17.53 -17.19 5.49
CA ILE A 127 16.96 -15.85 5.57
C ILE A 127 17.98 -14.86 6.13
N MET A 128 18.62 -15.19 7.25
CA MET A 128 19.38 -14.22 8.05
C MET A 128 20.74 -13.85 7.45
N MET A 129 21.34 -14.69 6.60
CA MET A 129 22.65 -14.40 6.01
C MET A 129 22.60 -13.55 4.73
N ASP A 130 21.41 -13.41 4.12
CA ASP A 130 21.23 -12.61 2.91
C ASP A 130 20.35 -11.40 3.19
N VAL A 131 20.94 -10.21 3.07
CA VAL A 131 20.30 -8.94 3.44
C VAL A 131 18.98 -8.71 2.68
N ALA A 132 18.98 -8.93 1.36
CA ALA A 132 17.80 -8.76 0.54
C ALA A 132 16.69 -9.74 0.93
N THR A 133 17.04 -11.02 1.16
CA THR A 133 16.10 -12.07 1.59
C THR A 133 15.53 -11.78 2.95
N CYS A 134 16.35 -11.36 3.92
CA CYS A 134 15.92 -10.98 5.26
C CYS A 134 14.91 -9.82 5.22
N ALA A 135 15.24 -8.74 4.50
CA ALA A 135 14.36 -7.58 4.35
C ALA A 135 13.04 -7.93 3.63
N MET A 136 13.11 -8.73 2.56
CA MET A 136 11.95 -9.17 1.80
C MET A 136 11.06 -10.12 2.63
N ALA A 137 11.65 -11.07 3.35
CA ALA A 137 10.93 -11.97 4.25
C ALA A 137 10.17 -11.18 5.31
N PHE A 138 10.86 -10.26 6.00
CA PHE A 138 10.23 -9.38 6.99
C PHE A 138 9.03 -8.64 6.40
N ARG A 139 9.21 -7.98 5.25
CA ARG A 139 8.16 -7.20 4.60
C ARG A 139 6.96 -8.07 4.21
N LEU A 140 7.19 -9.18 3.52
CA LEU A 140 6.12 -10.05 3.01
C LEU A 140 5.39 -10.75 4.16
N LEU A 141 6.12 -11.28 5.15
CA LEU A 141 5.53 -11.89 6.34
C LEU A 141 4.66 -10.88 7.09
N ARG A 142 5.18 -9.68 7.37
CA ARG A 142 4.43 -8.64 8.06
C ARG A 142 3.17 -8.23 7.29
N MET A 143 3.29 -7.96 6.00
CA MET A 143 2.15 -7.51 5.18
C MET A 143 1.04 -8.57 5.04
N ASN A 144 1.40 -9.84 5.21
CA ASN A 144 0.48 -10.98 5.22
C ASN A 144 0.05 -11.41 6.64
N GLY A 145 0.27 -10.58 7.67
CA GLY A 145 -0.29 -10.77 9.01
C GLY A 145 0.51 -11.69 9.95
N TYR A 146 1.71 -12.14 9.54
CA TYR A 146 2.59 -12.91 10.41
C TYR A 146 3.24 -12.02 11.47
N ASP A 147 3.36 -12.55 12.69
CA ASP A 147 3.97 -11.85 13.82
C ASP A 147 5.52 -11.87 13.71
N VAL A 148 6.05 -10.81 13.10
CA VAL A 148 7.50 -10.58 12.93
C VAL A 148 7.91 -9.24 13.56
N SER A 149 8.87 -9.29 14.48
CA SER A 149 9.41 -8.09 15.11
C SER A 149 10.45 -7.40 14.22
N SER A 150 10.56 -6.08 14.36
CA SER A 150 11.61 -5.30 13.70
C SER A 150 12.97 -5.47 14.38
N ASP A 151 13.00 -5.99 15.61
CA ASP A 151 14.23 -6.14 16.41
C ASP A 151 15.20 -7.14 15.79
N GLU A 152 14.70 -8.12 15.05
CA GLU A 152 15.48 -9.06 14.26
C GLU A 152 16.31 -8.35 13.18
N LEU A 153 15.90 -7.16 12.73
CA LEU A 153 16.65 -6.33 11.78
C LEU A 153 17.68 -5.41 12.45
N SER A 154 17.87 -5.48 13.77
CA SER A 154 18.84 -4.65 14.51
C SER A 154 20.27 -4.72 13.95
N HIS A 155 20.68 -5.89 13.44
CA HIS A 155 21.97 -6.09 12.79
C HIS A 155 22.14 -5.28 11.48
N LEU A 156 21.06 -4.72 10.93
CA LEU A 156 21.02 -3.89 9.71
C LEU A 156 20.62 -2.44 10.00
N ALA A 157 20.47 -2.06 11.28
CA ALA A 157 20.01 -0.73 11.68
C ALA A 157 20.95 0.39 11.23
N GLU A 158 22.25 0.10 11.06
CA GLU A 158 23.26 1.06 10.64
C GLU A 158 23.84 0.71 9.26
N ALA A 159 24.15 1.74 8.46
CA ALA A 159 24.79 1.57 7.17
C ALA A 159 26.15 0.87 7.28
N SER A 160 26.91 1.11 8.35
CA SER A 160 28.21 0.47 8.62
C SER A 160 28.11 -1.07 8.58
N ASN A 161 27.06 -1.63 9.20
CA ASN A 161 26.81 -3.06 9.23
C ASN A 161 26.48 -3.60 7.84
N PHE A 162 25.69 -2.85 7.05
CA PHE A 162 25.43 -3.21 5.66
C PHE A 162 26.72 -3.22 4.83
N HIS A 163 27.54 -2.16 4.90
CA HIS A 163 28.82 -2.09 4.16
C HIS A 163 29.80 -3.20 4.54
N ASN A 164 29.69 -3.74 5.77
CA ASN A 164 30.51 -4.86 6.22
C ASN A 164 29.99 -6.23 5.74
N SER A 165 28.88 -6.31 4.98
CA SER A 165 28.36 -7.55 4.37
C SER A 165 28.91 -7.79 2.95
N LEU A 166 28.69 -8.99 2.40
CA LEU A 166 29.00 -9.29 0.99
C LEU A 166 28.26 -8.33 0.04
N GLN A 167 26.97 -8.12 0.29
CA GLN A 167 26.09 -7.28 -0.52
C GLN A 167 26.53 -5.80 -0.44
N GLY A 168 26.91 -5.34 0.75
CA GLY A 168 27.43 -3.97 0.93
C GLY A 168 28.78 -3.76 0.27
N TYR A 169 29.68 -4.75 0.34
CA TYR A 169 30.96 -4.70 -0.38
C TYR A 169 30.77 -4.63 -1.91
N LEU A 170 29.78 -5.36 -2.43
CA LEU A 170 29.38 -5.30 -3.84
C LEU A 170 28.55 -4.05 -4.19
N ASN A 171 28.26 -3.19 -3.22
CA ASN A 171 27.38 -2.04 -3.36
C ASN A 171 26.01 -2.40 -3.99
N ASP A 172 25.44 -3.53 -3.60
CA ASP A 172 24.24 -4.08 -4.22
C ASP A 172 23.00 -3.18 -4.00
N THR A 173 22.53 -2.58 -5.09
CA THR A 173 21.37 -1.69 -5.07
C THR A 173 20.07 -2.43 -4.75
N LYS A 174 19.94 -3.72 -5.09
CA LYS A 174 18.73 -4.50 -4.81
C LYS A 174 18.54 -4.72 -3.31
N SER A 175 19.60 -5.08 -2.59
CA SER A 175 19.56 -5.21 -1.12
C SER A 175 19.19 -3.91 -0.42
N VAL A 176 19.75 -2.77 -0.85
CA VAL A 176 19.41 -1.45 -0.28
C VAL A 176 17.95 -1.10 -0.56
N LEU A 177 17.45 -1.41 -1.76
CA LEU A 177 16.06 -1.19 -2.13
C LEU A 177 15.09 -2.03 -1.27
N GLU A 178 15.38 -3.31 -1.05
CA GLU A 178 14.53 -4.16 -0.20
C GLU A 178 14.53 -3.70 1.26
N LEU A 179 15.67 -3.24 1.78
CA LEU A 179 15.74 -2.61 3.11
C LEU A 179 14.89 -1.35 3.20
N TYR A 180 14.95 -0.49 2.19
CA TYR A 180 14.12 0.71 2.12
C TYR A 180 12.63 0.35 2.10
N LYS A 181 12.23 -0.64 1.29
CA LYS A 181 10.83 -1.11 1.24
C LYS A 181 10.38 -1.71 2.57
N ALA A 182 11.21 -2.53 3.21
CA ALA A 182 10.95 -3.12 4.53
C ALA A 182 10.79 -2.04 5.62
N SER A 183 11.58 -0.98 5.56
CA SER A 183 11.46 0.19 6.45
C SER A 183 10.07 0.85 6.37
N LYS A 184 9.39 0.81 5.22
CA LYS A 184 8.10 1.49 5.05
C LYS A 184 6.94 0.76 5.72
N VAL A 185 7.05 -0.55 5.98
CA VAL A 185 6.00 -1.35 6.65
C VAL A 185 6.06 -1.25 8.18
N SER A 186 6.45 -0.08 8.69
CA SER A 186 6.42 0.19 10.13
C SER A 186 4.97 0.33 10.63
N VAL A 187 4.69 -0.24 11.80
CA VAL A 187 3.36 -0.36 12.41
C VAL A 187 3.27 0.35 13.76
N ALA A 188 4.38 0.91 14.26
CA ALA A 188 4.37 1.68 15.50
C ALA A 188 5.42 2.80 15.52
N GLU A 189 5.20 3.83 16.34
CA GLU A 189 6.15 4.94 16.49
C GLU A 189 7.49 4.53 17.12
N HIS A 190 7.50 3.47 17.93
CA HIS A 190 8.70 3.02 18.66
C HIS A 190 9.61 2.08 17.84
N GLU A 191 9.26 1.74 16.60
CA GLU A 191 10.10 0.92 15.71
C GLU A 191 11.27 1.73 15.11
N LEU A 192 12.11 2.32 15.98
CA LEU A 192 13.24 3.17 15.60
C LEU A 192 14.24 2.47 14.66
N ILE A 193 14.30 1.14 14.71
CA ILE A 193 15.13 0.33 13.80
C ILE A 193 14.71 0.55 12.35
N LEU A 194 13.40 0.54 12.06
CA LEU A 194 12.88 0.75 10.70
C LEU A 194 13.03 2.20 10.25
N ASP A 195 12.96 3.16 11.18
CA ASP A 195 13.24 4.57 10.92
C ASP A 195 14.71 4.77 10.54
N ASN A 196 15.64 4.18 11.30
CA ASN A 196 17.08 4.20 10.99
C ASN A 196 17.37 3.55 9.64
N ILE A 197 16.85 2.34 9.40
CA ILE A 197 16.98 1.63 8.12
C ILE A 197 16.47 2.50 6.98
N GLY A 198 15.28 3.08 7.12
CA GLY A 198 14.68 3.94 6.09
C GLY A 198 15.49 5.17 5.77
N ASN A 199 16.08 5.80 6.78
CA ASN A 199 16.86 7.03 6.64
C ASN A 199 18.17 6.78 5.89
N TRP A 200 18.95 5.78 6.29
CA TRP A 200 20.24 5.53 5.65
C TRP A 200 20.08 4.88 4.27
N SER A 201 19.15 3.92 4.12
CA SER A 201 18.92 3.26 2.82
C SER A 201 18.33 4.23 1.80
N GLY A 202 17.39 5.09 2.22
CA GLY A 202 16.80 6.11 1.36
C GLY A 202 17.81 7.15 0.89
N SER A 203 18.70 7.60 1.78
CA SER A 203 19.81 8.51 1.43
C SER A 203 20.74 7.86 0.40
N LEU A 204 21.17 6.61 0.64
CA LEU A 204 22.07 5.89 -0.27
C LEU A 204 21.43 5.65 -1.65
N LEU A 205 20.14 5.29 -1.72
CA LEU A 205 19.43 5.15 -2.99
C LEU A 205 19.33 6.49 -3.74
N SER A 206 19.09 7.59 -3.02
CA SER A 206 19.01 8.92 -3.60
C SER A 206 20.37 9.37 -4.17
N GLU A 207 21.46 9.10 -3.46
CA GLU A 207 22.83 9.34 -3.95
C GLU A 207 23.14 8.53 -5.21
N LYS A 208 22.74 7.26 -5.24
CA LYS A 208 22.88 6.40 -6.42
C LYS A 208 22.11 6.94 -7.62
N LEU A 209 20.85 7.34 -7.44
CA LEU A 209 20.06 7.96 -8.52
C LEU A 209 20.72 9.24 -9.07
N CYS A 210 21.25 10.09 -8.19
CA CYS A 210 21.95 11.32 -8.60
C CYS A 210 23.24 11.04 -9.39
N SER A 211 23.98 9.98 -9.04
CA SER A 211 25.23 9.59 -9.72
C SER A 211 24.99 8.83 -11.03
N GLU A 212 24.00 7.93 -11.06
CA GLU A 212 23.59 7.20 -12.26
C GLU A 212 23.02 8.13 -13.33
N GLY A 213 22.24 9.16 -12.94
CA GLY A 213 21.72 10.16 -13.88
C GLY A 213 22.81 10.98 -14.60
N VAL A 214 24.05 10.93 -14.11
CA VAL A 214 25.22 11.56 -14.75
C VAL A 214 25.96 10.60 -15.70
N GLN A 215 25.79 9.28 -15.56
CA GLN A 215 26.53 8.25 -16.31
C GLN A 215 25.67 7.28 -17.14
N GLY A 216 24.33 7.29 -17.04
CA GLY A 216 23.44 6.36 -17.75
C GLY A 216 21.95 6.57 -17.49
N LEU A 217 21.13 5.55 -17.81
CA LEU A 217 19.69 5.55 -17.56
C LEU A 217 19.40 5.14 -16.11
N PRO A 218 18.66 5.94 -15.32
CA PRO A 218 18.41 5.65 -13.91
C PRO A 218 17.59 4.36 -13.72
N ASN A 219 17.85 3.64 -12.63
CA ASN A 219 17.06 2.48 -12.25
C ASN A 219 15.61 2.89 -11.92
N LEU A 220 14.69 2.63 -12.86
CA LEU A 220 13.27 3.00 -12.80
C LEU A 220 12.55 2.43 -11.57
N GLU A 221 12.94 1.25 -11.05
CA GLU A 221 12.33 0.68 -9.84
C GLU A 221 12.78 1.46 -8.60
N VAL A 222 14.05 1.82 -8.52
CA VAL A 222 14.61 2.59 -7.40
C VAL A 222 14.01 3.99 -7.36
N GLU A 223 13.97 4.69 -8.50
CA GLU A 223 13.35 6.03 -8.58
C GLU A 223 11.89 5.97 -8.14
N TYR A 224 11.15 4.98 -8.62
CA TYR A 224 9.73 4.83 -8.29
C TYR A 224 9.52 4.57 -6.80
N ALA A 225 10.23 3.62 -6.20
CA ALA A 225 10.07 3.26 -4.80
C ALA A 225 10.44 4.39 -3.83
N VAL A 226 11.52 5.14 -4.12
CA VAL A 226 11.96 6.27 -3.29
C VAL A 226 10.96 7.42 -3.37
N LYS A 227 10.41 7.66 -4.56
CA LYS A 227 9.46 8.75 -4.81
C LYS A 227 8.05 8.43 -4.29
N PHE A 228 7.63 7.17 -4.41
CA PHE A 228 6.30 6.72 -4.05
C PHE A 228 6.38 5.51 -3.11
N PRO A 229 6.43 5.75 -1.78
CA PRO A 229 6.29 4.68 -0.81
C PRO A 229 5.01 3.87 -1.08
N PHE A 230 4.98 2.58 -0.71
CA PHE A 230 3.85 1.68 -1.05
C PHE A 230 2.46 2.15 -0.53
N TYR A 231 2.44 3.02 0.48
CA TYR A 231 1.21 3.61 1.01
C TYR A 231 0.74 4.85 0.22
N THR A 232 1.47 5.29 -0.80
CA THR A 232 1.10 6.40 -1.70
C THR A 232 0.82 5.94 -3.14
N THR A 233 0.86 4.62 -3.40
CA THR A 233 0.54 4.02 -4.71
C THR A 233 -0.79 3.29 -4.64
N LEU A 234 -1.42 2.99 -5.78
CA LEU A 234 -2.64 2.19 -5.84
C LEU A 234 -2.37 0.92 -6.66
N GLU A 235 -3.00 -0.18 -6.27
CA GLU A 235 -2.70 -1.52 -6.75
C GLU A 235 -2.75 -1.60 -8.27
N ARG A 236 -3.84 -1.16 -8.92
CA ARG A 236 -3.92 -1.26 -10.39
C ARG A 236 -2.95 -0.33 -11.14
N LEU A 237 -2.52 0.78 -10.55
CA LEU A 237 -1.48 1.63 -11.14
C LEU A 237 -0.12 0.91 -11.09
N ASP A 238 0.20 0.31 -9.95
CA ASP A 238 1.41 -0.50 -9.77
C ASP A 238 1.39 -1.72 -10.68
N HIS A 239 0.26 -2.45 -10.75
CA HIS A 239 0.11 -3.61 -11.62
C HIS A 239 0.37 -3.24 -13.08
N LYS A 240 -0.25 -2.17 -13.60
CA LYS A 240 -0.03 -1.71 -14.97
C LYS A 240 1.46 -1.44 -15.22
N ARG A 241 2.08 -0.64 -14.36
CA ARG A 241 3.51 -0.30 -14.46
C ARG A 241 4.38 -1.55 -14.45
N ASN A 242 4.14 -2.46 -13.52
CA ASN A 242 4.97 -3.66 -13.34
C ASN A 242 4.77 -4.67 -14.48
N ILE A 243 3.56 -4.79 -15.04
CA ILE A 243 3.29 -5.60 -16.25
C ILE A 243 4.04 -5.02 -17.46
N GLU A 244 3.95 -3.70 -17.69
CA GLU A 244 4.59 -3.03 -18.83
C GLU A 244 6.13 -3.09 -18.77
N HIS A 245 6.70 -3.20 -17.58
CA HIS A 245 8.14 -3.32 -17.33
C HIS A 245 8.59 -4.72 -16.89
N PHE A 246 7.73 -5.75 -17.03
CA PHE A 246 8.03 -7.09 -16.55
C PHE A 246 9.16 -7.73 -17.35
N ASP A 247 10.18 -8.28 -16.66
CA ASP A 247 11.24 -9.01 -17.34
C ASP A 247 10.80 -10.44 -17.69
N ALA A 248 10.17 -10.56 -18.87
CA ALA A 248 9.73 -11.82 -19.42
C ALA A 248 10.88 -12.80 -19.74
N ARG A 249 12.12 -12.33 -19.86
CA ARG A 249 13.31 -13.19 -20.06
C ARG A 249 13.83 -13.76 -18.75
N GLY A 250 13.57 -13.07 -17.63
CA GLY A 250 13.86 -13.56 -16.28
C GLY A 250 15.33 -13.88 -16.04
N SER A 251 16.25 -13.18 -16.70
CA SER A 251 17.67 -13.52 -16.55
C SER A 251 18.19 -13.04 -15.21
N HIS A 252 18.48 -14.00 -14.33
CA HIS A 252 19.19 -13.72 -13.08
C HIS A 252 20.68 -14.00 -13.28
N ILE A 253 21.49 -12.96 -13.19
CA ILE A 253 22.94 -13.08 -13.21
C ILE A 253 23.40 -13.46 -11.79
N LEU A 254 23.74 -14.74 -11.61
CA LEU A 254 24.55 -15.22 -10.49
C LEU A 254 25.98 -15.45 -11.02
N LYS A 255 26.69 -16.49 -10.59
CA LYS A 255 27.98 -16.88 -11.22
C LYS A 255 27.83 -17.23 -12.69
N THR A 256 26.67 -17.74 -13.06
CA THR A 256 26.24 -17.96 -14.43
C THR A 256 24.80 -17.49 -14.56
N GLU A 257 24.38 -17.20 -15.79
CA GLU A 257 23.00 -16.84 -16.09
C GLU A 257 22.07 -18.04 -15.79
N CYS A 258 21.08 -17.82 -14.92
CA CYS A 258 20.03 -18.79 -14.65
C CYS A 258 18.74 -18.28 -15.27
N LEU A 259 18.21 -19.03 -16.24
CA LEU A 259 16.96 -18.71 -16.95
C LEU A 259 15.83 -19.59 -16.41
N PRO A 260 14.78 -19.01 -15.78
CA PRO A 260 13.52 -19.72 -15.61
C PRO A 260 12.89 -19.88 -17.00
N TYR A 261 13.02 -21.07 -17.59
CA TYR A 261 12.50 -21.33 -18.93
C TYR A 261 10.97 -21.21 -18.96
N GLY A 262 10.44 -20.26 -19.75
CA GLY A 262 9.01 -20.15 -20.09
C GLY A 262 8.06 -19.57 -19.01
N ILE A 263 8.33 -19.79 -17.72
CA ILE A 263 7.41 -19.43 -16.62
C ILE A 263 7.07 -17.93 -16.62
N ASN A 264 8.08 -17.06 -16.77
CA ASN A 264 7.86 -15.61 -16.75
C ASN A 264 6.96 -15.14 -17.92
N GLN A 265 6.99 -15.82 -19.06
CA GLN A 265 6.12 -15.48 -20.19
C GLN A 265 4.67 -15.86 -19.92
N GLU A 266 4.44 -17.02 -19.31
CA GLU A 266 3.10 -17.48 -18.93
C GLU A 266 2.49 -16.58 -17.83
N LEU A 267 3.29 -16.20 -16.82
CA LEU A 267 2.85 -15.26 -15.79
C LEU A 267 2.49 -13.89 -16.37
N LEU A 268 3.31 -13.38 -17.30
CA LEU A 268 3.03 -12.12 -17.98
C LEU A 268 1.75 -12.20 -18.82
N ALA A 269 1.56 -13.28 -19.57
CA ALA A 269 0.35 -13.48 -20.38
C ALA A 269 -0.91 -13.49 -19.50
N LEU A 270 -0.89 -14.23 -18.38
CA LEU A 270 -2.00 -14.24 -17.43
C LEU A 270 -2.27 -12.86 -16.84
N ALA A 271 -1.22 -12.10 -16.49
CA ALA A 271 -1.38 -10.74 -15.96
C ALA A 271 -1.98 -9.76 -16.99
N VAL A 272 -1.60 -9.88 -18.26
CA VAL A 272 -2.16 -9.08 -19.36
C VAL A 272 -3.64 -9.39 -19.56
N ASP A 273 -4.01 -10.67 -19.60
CA ASP A 273 -5.39 -11.11 -19.77
C ASP A 273 -6.25 -10.66 -18.58
N ASP A 274 -5.76 -10.83 -17.35
CA ASP A 274 -6.44 -10.41 -16.12
C ASP A 274 -6.71 -8.91 -16.08
N PHE A 275 -5.68 -8.11 -16.40
CA PHE A 275 -5.77 -6.66 -16.41
C PHE A 275 -6.75 -6.18 -17.48
N THR A 276 -6.66 -6.73 -18.70
CA THR A 276 -7.51 -6.36 -19.83
C THR A 276 -8.98 -6.72 -19.56
N PHE A 277 -9.23 -7.91 -19.02
CA PHE A 277 -10.57 -8.33 -18.61
C PHE A 277 -11.15 -7.40 -17.55
N SER A 278 -10.39 -7.11 -16.49
CA SER A 278 -10.83 -6.22 -15.42
C SER A 278 -11.08 -4.79 -15.94
N GLN A 279 -10.23 -4.29 -16.83
CA GLN A 279 -10.40 -2.96 -17.44
C GLN A 279 -11.70 -2.85 -18.25
N SER A 280 -12.09 -3.90 -18.98
CA SER A 280 -13.37 -3.91 -19.70
C SER A 280 -14.57 -3.77 -18.77
N ILE A 281 -14.54 -4.47 -17.63
CA ILE A 281 -15.56 -4.34 -16.58
C ILE A 281 -15.58 -2.91 -16.03
N TYR A 282 -14.40 -2.30 -15.84
CA TYR A 282 -14.35 -0.94 -15.31
C TYR A 282 -14.99 0.09 -16.24
N GLN A 283 -14.84 -0.09 -17.55
CA GLN A 283 -15.47 0.76 -18.55
C GLN A 283 -17.00 0.62 -18.53
N ASP A 284 -17.52 -0.60 -18.45
CA ASP A 284 -18.95 -0.87 -18.35
C ASP A 284 -19.57 -0.31 -17.06
N GLU A 285 -18.87 -0.49 -15.93
CA GLU A 285 -19.28 0.08 -14.64
C GLU A 285 -19.32 1.61 -14.67
N LEU A 286 -18.33 2.26 -15.31
CA LEU A 286 -18.31 3.72 -15.44
C LEU A 286 -19.48 4.23 -16.29
N LEU A 287 -19.84 3.53 -17.37
CA LEU A 287 -21.03 3.84 -18.17
C LEU A 287 -22.33 3.69 -17.37
N HIS A 288 -22.40 2.66 -16.51
CA HIS A 288 -23.53 2.48 -15.60
C HIS A 288 -23.63 3.64 -14.59
N LEU A 289 -22.51 4.06 -14.02
CA LEU A 289 -22.47 5.18 -13.07
C LEU A 289 -22.84 6.51 -13.72
N ASP A 290 -22.38 6.78 -14.95
CA ASP A 290 -22.77 7.98 -15.72
C ASP A 290 -24.29 8.04 -15.94
N ARG A 291 -24.91 6.90 -16.27
CA ARG A 291 -26.37 6.81 -16.38
C ARG A 291 -27.06 7.07 -15.04
N TRP A 292 -26.57 6.47 -13.96
CA TRP A 292 -27.10 6.66 -12.62
C TRP A 292 -27.04 8.13 -12.16
N VAL A 293 -25.96 8.86 -12.47
CA VAL A 293 -25.84 10.31 -12.19
C VAL A 293 -26.98 11.09 -12.85
N LYS A 294 -27.25 10.82 -14.12
CA LYS A 294 -28.30 11.48 -14.92
C LYS A 294 -29.71 11.10 -14.47
N GLU A 295 -29.94 9.82 -14.19
CA GLU A 295 -31.23 9.32 -13.68
C GLU A 295 -31.60 9.97 -12.33
N ASN A 296 -30.60 10.25 -11.49
CA ASN A 296 -30.77 10.96 -10.22
C ASN A 296 -30.67 12.49 -10.36
N ARG A 297 -30.48 13.01 -11.57
CA ARG A 297 -30.40 14.45 -11.88
C ARG A 297 -29.29 15.19 -11.13
N LEU A 298 -28.25 14.47 -10.70
CA LEU A 298 -27.11 15.04 -9.98
C LEU A 298 -26.27 15.96 -10.88
N ASP A 299 -26.31 15.73 -12.20
CA ASP A 299 -25.70 16.57 -13.23
C ASP A 299 -26.41 17.92 -13.42
N GLN A 300 -27.64 18.07 -12.90
CA GLN A 300 -28.40 19.32 -12.99
C GLN A 300 -28.09 20.30 -11.86
N LEU A 301 -27.46 19.83 -10.78
CA LEU A 301 -27.09 20.63 -9.61
C LEU A 301 -25.88 21.52 -9.94
N GLN A 302 -26.11 22.81 -10.15
CA GLN A 302 -25.06 23.75 -10.58
C GLN A 302 -23.98 23.99 -9.53
N PHE A 303 -24.28 23.76 -8.24
CA PHE A 303 -23.31 23.87 -7.16
C PHE A 303 -22.37 22.67 -7.09
N ALA A 304 -22.78 21.51 -7.62
CA ALA A 304 -22.09 20.25 -7.38
C ALA A 304 -20.95 20.02 -8.37
N ARG A 305 -19.75 19.78 -7.84
CA ARG A 305 -18.57 19.41 -8.61
C ARG A 305 -18.75 18.00 -9.17
N GLN A 306 -18.54 17.85 -10.48
CA GLN A 306 -18.59 16.56 -11.15
C GLN A 306 -17.28 15.79 -10.91
N LYS A 307 -17.30 14.85 -9.96
CA LYS A 307 -16.12 14.04 -9.55
C LYS A 307 -16.27 12.54 -9.78
N LEU A 308 -17.26 12.12 -10.59
CA LEU A 308 -17.56 10.72 -10.87
C LEU A 308 -16.32 9.88 -11.22
N THR A 309 -15.49 10.35 -12.17
CA THR A 309 -14.31 9.60 -12.62
C THR A 309 -13.26 9.42 -11.52
N TYR A 310 -13.14 10.38 -10.58
CA TYR A 310 -12.20 10.31 -9.47
C TYR A 310 -12.72 9.39 -8.37
N CYS A 311 -14.01 9.49 -8.03
CA CYS A 311 -14.67 8.58 -7.10
C CYS A 311 -14.58 7.14 -7.62
N TYR A 312 -14.81 6.93 -8.91
CA TYR A 312 -14.72 5.61 -9.51
C TYR A 312 -13.27 5.11 -9.63
N LEU A 313 -12.30 5.96 -9.99
CA LEU A 313 -10.87 5.62 -9.94
C LEU A 313 -10.49 5.08 -8.56
N SER A 314 -10.93 5.72 -7.48
CA SER A 314 -10.59 5.29 -6.12
C SER A 314 -11.07 3.86 -5.82
N ALA A 315 -12.24 3.49 -6.34
CA ALA A 315 -12.78 2.13 -6.24
C ALA A 315 -12.04 1.14 -7.15
N ALA A 316 -11.96 1.43 -8.46
CA ALA A 316 -11.40 0.53 -9.46
C ALA A 316 -9.89 0.27 -9.25
N ALA A 317 -9.16 1.27 -8.75
CA ALA A 317 -7.73 1.16 -8.53
C ALA A 317 -7.34 0.26 -7.34
N THR A 318 -8.26 0.05 -6.38
CA THR A 318 -8.00 -0.64 -5.11
C THR A 318 -8.84 -1.90 -4.86
N ILE A 319 -10.08 -1.94 -5.37
CA ILE A 319 -11.00 -3.08 -5.31
C ILE A 319 -11.04 -3.74 -6.68
N PHE A 320 -9.89 -4.27 -7.09
CA PHE A 320 -9.66 -4.66 -8.47
C PHE A 320 -10.17 -6.06 -8.91
N PRO A 321 -10.42 -7.05 -8.03
CA PRO A 321 -10.99 -8.33 -8.46
C PRO A 321 -12.34 -8.13 -9.16
N PRO A 322 -12.55 -8.69 -10.36
CA PRO A 322 -13.72 -8.39 -11.18
C PRO A 322 -15.06 -8.75 -10.49
N GLU A 323 -15.05 -9.77 -9.63
CA GLU A 323 -16.21 -10.27 -8.88
C GLU A 323 -16.75 -9.27 -7.86
N LEU A 324 -15.95 -8.27 -7.45
CA LEU A 324 -16.31 -7.27 -6.44
C LEU A 324 -16.99 -6.01 -7.04
N SER A 325 -17.77 -6.18 -8.11
CA SER A 325 -18.47 -5.08 -8.80
C SER A 325 -19.40 -4.31 -7.85
N ASP A 326 -20.21 -5.02 -7.05
CA ASP A 326 -21.13 -4.38 -6.10
C ASP A 326 -20.38 -3.50 -5.07
N ALA A 327 -19.21 -3.94 -4.63
CA ALA A 327 -18.35 -3.16 -3.73
C ALA A 327 -17.84 -1.89 -4.42
N ARG A 328 -17.35 -1.99 -5.67
CA ARG A 328 -16.90 -0.82 -6.45
C ARG A 328 -18.03 0.18 -6.72
N ILE A 329 -19.21 -0.31 -7.11
CA ILE A 329 -20.38 0.53 -7.39
C ILE A 329 -20.88 1.20 -6.11
N SER A 330 -20.95 0.47 -4.97
CA SER A 330 -21.25 1.04 -3.66
C SER A 330 -20.30 2.18 -3.30
N TRP A 331 -18.99 1.93 -3.42
CA TRP A 331 -17.96 2.90 -3.11
C TRP A 331 -18.07 4.15 -3.99
N ALA A 332 -18.21 3.98 -5.30
CA ALA A 332 -18.25 5.09 -6.25
C ALA A 332 -19.53 5.92 -6.13
N LYS A 333 -20.71 5.29 -6.00
CA LYS A 333 -21.99 6.01 -5.81
C LYS A 333 -21.96 6.85 -4.54
N ASN A 334 -21.51 6.26 -3.42
CA ASN A 334 -21.40 7.01 -2.17
C ASN A 334 -20.34 8.12 -2.27
N GLY A 335 -19.20 7.90 -2.94
CA GLY A 335 -18.19 8.94 -3.16
C GLY A 335 -18.73 10.14 -3.97
N VAL A 336 -19.57 9.89 -4.97
CA VAL A 336 -20.24 10.97 -5.71
C VAL A 336 -21.25 11.68 -4.81
N LEU A 337 -22.10 10.94 -4.09
CA LEU A 337 -23.11 11.53 -3.22
C LEU A 337 -22.49 12.37 -2.10
N THR A 338 -21.41 11.90 -1.46
CA THR A 338 -20.75 12.66 -0.40
C THR A 338 -20.15 13.95 -0.94
N THR A 339 -19.61 13.94 -2.17
CA THR A 339 -19.11 15.16 -2.84
C THR A 339 -20.25 16.16 -3.11
N VAL A 340 -21.39 15.67 -3.60
CA VAL A 340 -22.58 16.52 -3.85
C VAL A 340 -23.10 17.12 -2.54
N VAL A 341 -23.17 16.31 -1.48
CA VAL A 341 -23.62 16.75 -0.16
C VAL A 341 -22.63 17.75 0.45
N ASP A 342 -21.32 17.51 0.36
CA ASP A 342 -20.27 18.45 0.78
C ASP A 342 -20.46 19.83 0.13
N ASP A 343 -20.58 19.86 -1.20
CA ASP A 343 -20.81 21.11 -1.95
C ASP A 343 -22.15 21.78 -1.58
N PHE A 344 -23.16 20.99 -1.22
CA PHE A 344 -24.45 21.50 -0.76
C PHE A 344 -24.35 22.16 0.61
N PHE A 345 -23.60 21.59 1.56
CA PHE A 345 -23.42 22.17 2.89
C PHE A 345 -22.49 23.39 2.88
N ASP A 346 -21.49 23.38 2.01
CA ASP A 346 -20.45 24.42 1.95
C ASP A 346 -20.85 25.66 1.14
N VAL A 347 -21.58 25.47 0.03
CA VAL A 347 -21.83 26.55 -0.94
C VAL A 347 -23.28 26.58 -1.40
N GLY A 348 -23.86 25.42 -1.70
CA GLY A 348 -25.13 25.33 -2.44
C GLY A 348 -26.38 25.64 -1.63
N GLY A 349 -26.43 25.21 -0.38
CA GLY A 349 -27.64 25.15 0.44
C GLY A 349 -27.76 26.26 1.48
N SER A 350 -28.96 26.81 1.60
CA SER A 350 -29.35 27.67 2.71
C SER A 350 -29.53 26.87 4.01
N LYS A 351 -29.50 27.55 5.17
CA LYS A 351 -29.70 26.89 6.47
C LYS A 351 -31.01 26.06 6.51
N GLU A 352 -32.09 26.63 6.00
CA GLU A 352 -33.41 25.97 5.92
C GLU A 352 -33.37 24.70 5.07
N GLU A 353 -32.64 24.73 3.94
CA GLU A 353 -32.47 23.57 3.08
C GLU A 353 -31.64 22.45 3.73
N LEU A 354 -30.57 22.80 4.47
CA LEU A 354 -29.77 21.82 5.20
C LEU A 354 -30.59 21.16 6.32
N GLU A 355 -31.35 21.95 7.09
CA GLU A 355 -32.25 21.46 8.14
C GLU A 355 -33.35 20.55 7.57
N ASN A 356 -33.94 20.92 6.43
CA ASN A 356 -34.95 20.11 5.75
C ASN A 356 -34.36 18.77 5.27
N LEU A 357 -33.16 18.77 4.68
CA LEU A 357 -32.47 17.54 4.26
C LEU A 357 -32.21 16.60 5.45
N ILE A 358 -31.73 17.13 6.58
CA ILE A 358 -31.50 16.34 7.80
C ILE A 358 -32.81 15.74 8.31
N ALA A 359 -33.87 16.55 8.41
CA ALA A 359 -35.17 16.10 8.90
C ALA A 359 -35.76 14.96 8.04
N LEU A 360 -35.61 15.05 6.71
CA LEU A 360 -36.03 14.00 5.77
C LEU A 360 -35.27 12.69 6.00
N VAL A 361 -33.96 12.75 6.28
CA VAL A 361 -33.14 11.57 6.56
C VAL A 361 -33.47 10.97 7.93
N GLU A 362 -33.72 11.81 8.95
CA GLU A 362 -34.16 11.36 10.28
C GLU A 362 -35.48 10.60 10.22
N LYS A 363 -36.40 11.04 9.36
CA LYS A 363 -37.70 10.41 9.14
C LYS A 363 -37.69 9.52 7.90
N TRP A 364 -36.62 8.75 7.69
CA TRP A 364 -36.38 7.99 6.46
C TRP A 364 -37.61 7.24 5.89
N ASP A 365 -38.31 6.46 6.71
CA ASP A 365 -39.48 5.67 6.28
C ASP A 365 -40.79 6.51 6.25
N GLU A 366 -40.79 7.68 6.87
CA GLU A 366 -41.92 8.61 6.95
C GLU A 366 -41.72 9.92 6.17
N HIS A 367 -40.69 10.02 5.34
CA HIS A 367 -40.29 11.26 4.66
C HIS A 367 -41.40 11.85 3.79
N HIS A 368 -42.37 11.04 3.35
CA HIS A 368 -43.55 11.47 2.61
C HIS A 368 -44.48 12.41 3.40
N LYS A 369 -44.28 12.55 4.72
CA LYS A 369 -45.01 13.47 5.58
C LYS A 369 -44.39 14.87 5.63
N ASP A 370 -43.18 15.03 5.10
CA ASP A 370 -42.46 16.30 5.08
C ASP A 370 -42.35 16.81 3.64
N ASP A 371 -42.50 18.13 3.47
CA ASP A 371 -42.33 18.77 2.17
C ASP A 371 -40.85 19.04 1.87
N PHE A 372 -40.49 18.96 0.59
CA PHE A 372 -39.20 19.46 0.12
C PHE A 372 -39.25 20.98 0.05
N CYS A 373 -38.37 21.67 0.81
CA CYS A 373 -38.34 23.13 0.78
C CYS A 373 -37.76 23.70 -0.53
N SER A 374 -37.02 22.88 -1.29
CA SER A 374 -36.53 23.26 -2.62
C SER A 374 -36.37 22.05 -3.55
N GLU A 375 -36.27 22.35 -4.84
CA GLU A 375 -35.97 21.35 -5.88
C GLU A 375 -34.59 20.71 -5.67
N GLN A 376 -33.63 21.47 -5.12
CA GLN A 376 -32.28 20.96 -4.85
C GLN A 376 -32.29 19.93 -3.72
N VAL A 377 -32.99 20.23 -2.61
CA VAL A 377 -33.17 19.27 -1.51
C VAL A 377 -33.85 18.00 -2.00
N ARG A 378 -34.89 18.13 -2.85
CA ARG A 378 -35.56 16.98 -3.46
C ARG A 378 -34.61 16.11 -4.26
N ILE A 379 -33.78 16.70 -5.13
CA ILE A 379 -32.82 15.94 -5.94
C ILE A 379 -31.83 15.20 -5.03
N VAL A 380 -31.21 15.91 -4.07
CA VAL A 380 -30.20 15.33 -3.17
C VAL A 380 -30.80 14.22 -2.30
N PHE A 381 -31.94 14.47 -1.66
CA PHE A 381 -32.60 13.47 -0.82
C PHE A 381 -33.06 12.25 -1.62
N CYS A 382 -33.69 12.43 -2.79
CA CYS A 382 -34.14 11.29 -3.60
C CYS A 382 -32.95 10.44 -4.09
N ALA A 383 -31.83 11.07 -4.45
CA ALA A 383 -30.62 10.35 -4.85
C ALA A 383 -30.02 9.55 -3.69
N LEU A 384 -29.96 10.13 -2.49
CA LEU A 384 -29.56 9.45 -1.26
C LEU A 384 -30.50 8.28 -0.94
N TYR A 385 -31.81 8.56 -0.92
CA TYR A 385 -32.85 7.60 -0.56
C TYR A 385 -32.82 6.37 -1.46
N THR A 386 -32.87 6.57 -2.78
CA THR A 386 -32.87 5.46 -3.74
C THR A 386 -31.58 4.66 -3.68
N THR A 387 -30.42 5.33 -3.58
CA THR A 387 -29.12 4.67 -3.53
C THR A 387 -28.92 3.87 -2.24
N VAL A 388 -29.23 4.44 -1.08
CA VAL A 388 -29.08 3.76 0.22
C VAL A 388 -30.01 2.56 0.32
N ASN A 389 -31.26 2.66 -0.16
CA ASN A 389 -32.18 1.51 -0.18
C ASN A 389 -31.72 0.41 -1.15
N GLN A 390 -31.20 0.78 -2.32
CA GLN A 390 -30.64 -0.18 -3.28
C GLN A 390 -29.43 -0.91 -2.68
N LEU A 391 -28.43 -0.16 -2.20
CA LEU A 391 -27.22 -0.73 -1.62
C LEU A 391 -27.52 -1.51 -0.33
N GLY A 392 -28.45 -1.03 0.49
CA GLY A 392 -28.93 -1.73 1.67
C GLY A 392 -29.53 -3.09 1.33
N SER A 393 -30.26 -3.21 0.23
CA SER A 393 -30.84 -4.49 -0.23
C SER A 393 -29.76 -5.47 -0.68
N ILE A 394 -28.78 -5.00 -1.49
CA ILE A 394 -27.63 -5.79 -1.95
C ILE A 394 -26.81 -6.27 -0.75
N ALA A 395 -26.41 -5.34 0.12
CA ALA A 395 -25.60 -5.63 1.29
C ALA A 395 -26.33 -6.56 2.27
N SER A 396 -27.65 -6.41 2.44
CA SER A 396 -28.42 -7.30 3.31
C SER A 396 -28.49 -8.73 2.78
N ALA A 397 -28.58 -8.89 1.45
CA ALA A 397 -28.53 -10.20 0.81
C ALA A 397 -27.15 -10.85 0.98
N VAL A 398 -26.05 -10.12 0.74
CA VAL A 398 -24.68 -10.61 0.97
C VAL A 398 -24.46 -10.99 2.43
N GLN A 399 -25.00 -10.21 3.37
CA GLN A 399 -24.79 -10.41 4.80
C GLN A 399 -25.78 -11.37 5.46
N ASN A 400 -26.89 -11.74 4.79
CA ASN A 400 -28.01 -12.50 5.35
C ASN A 400 -28.62 -11.85 6.61
N ARG A 401 -28.65 -10.51 6.65
CA ARG A 401 -29.29 -9.71 7.72
C ARG A 401 -29.57 -8.32 7.19
N ASP A 402 -30.60 -7.66 7.73
CA ASP A 402 -30.81 -6.26 7.41
C ASP A 402 -29.65 -5.39 7.91
N VAL A 403 -29.08 -4.58 7.02
CA VAL A 403 -28.04 -3.58 7.31
C VAL A 403 -28.50 -2.16 7.01
N LYS A 404 -29.70 -1.96 6.45
CA LYS A 404 -30.18 -0.67 5.93
C LYS A 404 -30.13 0.42 6.99
N ASN A 405 -30.59 0.14 8.21
CA ASN A 405 -30.60 1.11 9.30
C ASN A 405 -29.22 1.65 9.63
N HIS A 406 -28.20 0.78 9.60
CA HIS A 406 -26.83 1.23 9.81
C HIS A 406 -26.34 2.15 8.69
N LEU A 407 -26.74 1.91 7.43
CA LEU A 407 -26.39 2.81 6.32
C LEU A 407 -27.04 4.19 6.48
N ILE A 408 -28.30 4.23 6.92
CA ILE A 408 -29.03 5.47 7.20
C ILE A 408 -28.35 6.24 8.35
N GLU A 409 -27.99 5.54 9.43
CA GLU A 409 -27.29 6.11 10.59
C GLU A 409 -25.94 6.74 10.19
N ILE A 410 -25.17 6.09 9.30
CA ILE A 410 -23.90 6.61 8.78
C ILE A 410 -24.12 7.94 8.05
N TRP A 411 -25.13 8.02 7.18
CA TRP A 411 -25.46 9.25 6.46
C TRP A 411 -25.96 10.35 7.39
N LEU A 412 -26.83 10.02 8.34
CA LEU A 412 -27.34 10.99 9.31
C LEU A 412 -26.23 11.57 10.19
N LEU A 413 -25.26 10.73 10.60
CA LEU A 413 -24.09 11.17 11.36
C LEU A 413 -23.24 12.16 10.55
N LEU A 414 -23.01 11.88 9.26
CA LEU A 414 -22.31 12.80 8.36
C LEU A 414 -23.02 14.15 8.25
N LEU A 415 -24.32 14.15 7.93
CA LEU A 415 -25.09 15.38 7.72
C LEU A 415 -25.10 16.27 8.98
N ARG A 416 -25.24 15.67 10.16
CA ARG A 416 -25.15 16.41 11.44
C ARG A 416 -23.76 17.00 11.66
N SER A 417 -22.71 16.25 11.31
CA SER A 417 -21.33 16.72 11.44
C SER A 417 -21.00 17.86 10.48
N MET A 418 -21.48 17.81 9.24
CA MET A 418 -21.38 18.91 8.28
C MET A 418 -22.20 20.14 8.71
N MET A 419 -23.37 19.93 9.32
CA MET A 419 -24.16 21.03 9.90
C MET A 419 -23.38 21.76 11.00
N THR A 420 -22.67 21.03 11.86
CA THR A 420 -21.80 21.62 12.88
C THR A 420 -20.74 22.53 12.26
N GLU A 421 -20.08 22.13 11.16
CA GLU A 421 -19.09 22.98 10.47
C GLU A 421 -19.73 24.22 9.86
N ALA A 422 -20.89 24.05 9.22
CA ALA A 422 -21.66 25.17 8.66
C ALA A 422 -22.07 26.18 9.76
N GLU A 423 -22.42 25.70 10.96
CA GLU A 423 -22.72 26.54 12.12
C GLU A 423 -21.48 27.24 12.67
N TRP A 424 -20.34 26.56 12.75
CA TRP A 424 -19.08 27.17 13.13
C TRP A 424 -18.70 28.30 12.18
N GLN A 425 -18.80 28.07 10.87
CA GLN A 425 -18.51 29.08 9.86
C GLN A 425 -19.46 30.29 9.98
N ARG A 426 -20.77 30.06 10.10
CA ARG A 426 -21.78 31.13 10.23
C ARG A 426 -21.63 31.97 11.49
N SER A 427 -21.27 31.33 12.60
CA SER A 427 -21.08 31.99 13.91
C SER A 427 -19.66 32.54 14.11
N GLN A 428 -18.75 32.31 13.16
CA GLN A 428 -17.31 32.59 13.27
C GLN A 428 -16.70 31.96 14.53
N TYR A 429 -17.22 30.80 14.94
CA TYR A 429 -16.70 30.04 16.06
C TYR A 429 -15.35 29.44 15.70
N VAL A 430 -14.38 29.58 16.62
CA VAL A 430 -13.04 29.00 16.48
C VAL A 430 -12.96 27.77 17.38
N PRO A 431 -13.10 26.55 16.84
CA PRO A 431 -13.04 25.33 17.65
C PRO A 431 -11.63 25.08 18.18
N THR A 432 -11.54 24.36 19.30
CA THR A 432 -10.27 23.74 19.71
C THR A 432 -9.85 22.66 18.71
N MET A 433 -8.56 22.27 18.72
CA MET A 433 -8.09 21.17 17.87
C MET A 433 -8.81 19.84 18.17
N GLU A 434 -9.19 19.60 19.42
CA GLU A 434 -9.93 18.39 19.82
C GLU A 434 -11.37 18.39 19.30
N GLU A 435 -12.09 19.50 19.45
CA GLU A 435 -13.45 19.67 18.91
C GLU A 435 -13.44 19.55 17.38
N TYR A 436 -12.49 20.25 16.73
CA TYR A 436 -12.33 20.21 15.28
C TYR A 436 -12.08 18.80 14.78
N MET A 437 -11.13 18.05 15.37
CA MET A 437 -10.81 16.70 14.91
C MET A 437 -11.93 15.70 15.22
N THR A 438 -12.63 15.85 16.35
CA THR A 438 -13.76 14.99 16.70
C THR A 438 -14.87 15.08 15.67
N ASN A 439 -15.19 16.29 15.20
CA ASN A 439 -16.14 16.49 14.11
C ASN A 439 -15.53 16.13 12.74
N GLY A 440 -14.31 16.59 12.48
CA GLY A 440 -13.55 16.46 11.24
C GLY A 440 -13.37 15.02 10.76
N VAL A 441 -13.23 14.07 11.69
CA VAL A 441 -13.17 12.63 11.38
C VAL A 441 -14.44 12.13 10.68
N VAL A 442 -15.58 12.72 11.00
CA VAL A 442 -16.88 12.38 10.42
C VAL A 442 -17.17 13.26 9.20
N SER A 443 -17.05 14.58 9.32
CA SER A 443 -17.37 15.54 8.26
C SER A 443 -16.52 15.38 6.99
N PHE A 444 -15.31 14.79 7.09
CA PHE A 444 -14.50 14.42 5.92
C PHE A 444 -15.13 13.31 5.04
N ALA A 445 -16.31 12.80 5.43
CA ALA A 445 -17.23 12.05 4.58
C ALA A 445 -16.76 10.67 4.08
N LEU A 446 -15.75 10.06 4.71
CA LEU A 446 -15.32 8.70 4.36
C LEU A 446 -16.28 7.62 4.87
N GLY A 447 -17.12 7.94 5.87
CA GLY A 447 -18.05 7.01 6.50
C GLY A 447 -19.00 6.37 5.47
N PRO A 448 -19.79 7.15 4.73
CA PRO A 448 -20.67 6.61 3.70
C PRO A 448 -19.95 5.89 2.54
N ILE A 449 -18.66 6.11 2.34
CA ILE A 449 -17.92 5.47 1.24
C ILE A 449 -17.44 4.08 1.66
N VAL A 450 -16.71 4.02 2.77
CA VAL A 450 -16.00 2.80 3.19
C VAL A 450 -16.94 1.85 3.91
N LEU A 451 -17.72 2.35 4.86
CA LEU A 451 -18.47 1.50 5.80
C LEU A 451 -19.59 0.68 5.11
N PRO A 452 -20.38 1.23 4.16
CA PRO A 452 -21.33 0.42 3.40
C PRO A 452 -20.64 -0.62 2.53
N THR A 453 -19.48 -0.29 1.97
CA THR A 453 -18.73 -1.17 1.08
C THR A 453 -18.17 -2.40 1.79
N LEU A 454 -17.92 -2.32 3.11
CA LEU A 454 -17.53 -3.48 3.92
C LEU A 454 -18.53 -4.64 3.83
N TYR A 455 -19.82 -4.34 3.62
CA TYR A 455 -20.84 -5.38 3.50
C TYR A 455 -20.81 -6.11 2.15
N CYS A 456 -20.06 -5.61 1.17
CA CYS A 456 -20.03 -6.10 -0.21
C CYS A 456 -18.75 -6.87 -0.57
N VAL A 457 -17.79 -7.03 0.34
CA VAL A 457 -16.51 -7.73 0.08
C VAL A 457 -16.55 -9.25 0.32
N GLY A 458 -17.74 -9.82 0.42
CA GLY A 458 -17.96 -11.28 0.52
C GLY A 458 -17.85 -11.87 1.94
N GLU A 459 -16.98 -11.34 2.79
CA GLU A 459 -16.87 -11.79 4.18
C GLU A 459 -18.06 -11.33 5.06
N LYS A 460 -18.44 -12.16 6.04
CA LYS A 460 -19.53 -11.84 6.96
C LYS A 460 -19.08 -10.83 8.01
N LEU A 461 -19.67 -9.64 7.98
CA LEU A 461 -19.48 -8.60 8.99
C LEU A 461 -20.61 -8.66 10.03
N LEU A 462 -20.30 -9.24 11.18
CA LEU A 462 -21.26 -9.40 12.27
C LEU A 462 -21.74 -8.05 12.82
N GLY A 463 -22.99 -7.99 13.27
CA GLY A 463 -23.54 -6.76 13.87
C GLY A 463 -22.80 -6.33 15.14
N SER A 464 -22.18 -7.27 15.87
CA SER A 464 -21.30 -6.98 17.01
C SER A 464 -19.97 -6.35 16.59
N ALA A 465 -19.44 -6.66 15.40
CA ALA A 465 -18.19 -6.11 14.89
C ALA A 465 -18.32 -4.61 14.61
N VAL A 466 -19.46 -4.20 14.04
CA VAL A 466 -19.78 -2.78 13.75
C VAL A 466 -19.90 -1.93 15.01
N LYS A 467 -20.22 -2.56 16.16
CA LYS A 467 -20.29 -1.90 17.47
C LYS A 467 -18.99 -2.03 18.27
N ASN A 468 -17.97 -2.70 17.72
CA ASN A 468 -16.72 -2.94 18.42
C ASN A 468 -15.79 -1.74 18.33
N GLN A 469 -14.96 -1.54 19.36
CA GLN A 469 -13.94 -0.51 19.39
C GLN A 469 -12.96 -0.59 18.22
N GLU A 470 -12.59 -1.81 17.78
CA GLU A 470 -11.70 -2.01 16.63
C GLU A 470 -12.25 -1.36 15.36
N TYR A 471 -13.54 -1.54 15.08
CA TYR A 471 -14.21 -0.95 13.92
C TYR A 471 -14.19 0.58 13.97
N SER A 472 -14.55 1.15 15.12
CA SER A 472 -14.53 2.60 15.33
C SER A 472 -13.12 3.18 15.23
N GLU A 473 -12.11 2.45 15.71
CA GLU A 473 -10.72 2.89 15.69
C GLU A 473 -10.11 2.83 14.29
N LEU A 474 -10.39 1.78 13.51
CA LEU A 474 -10.04 1.70 12.08
C LEU A 474 -10.60 2.89 11.31
N PHE A 475 -11.88 3.20 11.53
CA PHE A 475 -12.53 4.37 10.93
C PHE A 475 -11.86 5.67 11.36
N ARG A 476 -11.67 5.87 12.66
CA ARG A 476 -11.05 7.08 13.23
C ARG A 476 -9.65 7.32 12.66
N LEU A 477 -8.80 6.31 12.63
CA LEU A 477 -7.41 6.43 12.15
C LEU A 477 -7.36 6.76 10.65
N MET A 478 -8.15 6.05 9.83
CA MET A 478 -8.25 6.32 8.40
C MET A 478 -8.75 7.75 8.13
N SER A 479 -9.83 8.17 8.78
CA SER A 479 -10.38 9.52 8.63
C SER A 479 -9.45 10.60 9.17
N THR A 480 -8.71 10.33 10.25
CA THR A 480 -7.69 11.25 10.78
C THR A 480 -6.59 11.47 9.74
N CYS A 481 -6.08 10.40 9.11
CA CYS A 481 -5.13 10.55 8.00
C CYS A 481 -5.72 11.40 6.87
N GLY A 482 -6.95 11.11 6.46
CA GLY A 482 -7.64 11.82 5.38
C GLY A 482 -7.83 13.31 5.62
N ARG A 483 -8.46 13.67 6.74
CA ARG A 483 -8.73 15.06 7.12
C ARG A 483 -7.43 15.87 7.21
N LEU A 484 -6.41 15.32 7.85
CA LEU A 484 -5.13 16.01 8.02
C LEU A 484 -4.34 16.17 6.72
N LEU A 485 -4.37 15.17 5.84
CA LEU A 485 -3.78 15.27 4.49
C LEU A 485 -4.50 16.36 3.67
N ASN A 486 -5.83 16.36 3.72
CA ASN A 486 -6.65 17.37 3.07
C ASN A 486 -6.37 18.77 3.64
N ASP A 487 -6.31 18.96 4.95
CA ASP A 487 -5.98 20.24 5.59
C ASP A 487 -4.63 20.79 5.13
N SER A 488 -3.61 19.93 5.11
CA SER A 488 -2.24 20.35 4.77
C SER A 488 -2.13 20.85 3.33
N GLN A 489 -2.85 20.22 2.40
CA GLN A 489 -2.82 20.57 0.97
C GLN A 489 -3.89 21.59 0.56
N GLY A 490 -5.03 21.59 1.25
CA GLY A 490 -6.17 22.49 1.03
C GLY A 490 -6.02 23.84 1.73
N PHE A 491 -5.05 23.99 2.63
CA PHE A 491 -4.87 25.15 3.51
C PHE A 491 -5.06 26.50 2.81
N GLU A 492 -4.37 26.72 1.69
CA GLU A 492 -4.40 28.02 1.00
C GLU A 492 -5.77 28.30 0.37
N ARG A 493 -6.39 27.27 -0.24
CA ARG A 493 -7.74 27.40 -0.82
C ARG A 493 -8.76 27.69 0.27
N GLU A 494 -8.82 26.84 1.29
CA GLU A 494 -9.78 26.95 2.38
C GLU A 494 -9.61 28.27 3.15
N GLY A 495 -8.37 28.71 3.36
CA GLY A 495 -8.08 30.01 3.95
C GLY A 495 -8.61 31.18 3.12
N SER A 496 -8.54 31.09 1.79
CA SER A 496 -9.13 32.11 0.90
C SER A 496 -10.67 32.15 0.92
N GLU A 497 -11.30 31.05 1.32
CA GLU A 497 -12.74 30.91 1.52
C GLU A 497 -13.17 31.27 2.97
N GLY A 498 -12.22 31.63 3.83
CA GLY A 498 -12.46 31.95 5.24
C GLY A 498 -12.77 30.73 6.12
N LYS A 499 -12.45 29.52 5.66
CA LYS A 499 -12.65 28.27 6.41
C LYS A 499 -11.44 27.98 7.31
N LEU A 500 -11.72 27.47 8.50
CA LEU A 500 -10.71 26.99 9.43
C LEU A 500 -10.43 25.51 9.23
N ASN A 501 -9.15 25.15 9.26
CA ASN A 501 -8.63 23.79 9.23
C ASN A 501 -7.52 23.58 10.28
N SER A 502 -7.03 22.36 10.44
CA SER A 502 -6.01 22.07 11.46
C SER A 502 -4.75 22.94 11.37
N VAL A 503 -4.28 23.30 10.17
CA VAL A 503 -3.11 24.17 9.99
C VAL A 503 -3.39 25.56 10.55
N SER A 504 -4.52 26.17 10.17
CA SER A 504 -4.93 27.49 10.67
C SER A 504 -5.18 27.49 12.17
N LEU A 505 -5.81 26.45 12.71
CA LEU A 505 -6.13 26.31 14.13
C LEU A 505 -4.87 26.19 14.98
N LEU A 506 -3.88 25.41 14.56
CA LEU A 506 -2.58 25.33 15.24
C LEU A 506 -1.88 26.69 15.29
N GLY A 507 -1.94 27.45 14.19
CA GLY A 507 -1.43 28.83 14.14
C GLY A 507 -2.14 29.74 15.14
N LEU A 508 -3.48 29.76 15.12
CA LEU A 508 -4.29 30.60 16.00
C LEU A 508 -4.11 30.27 17.49
N HIS A 509 -4.20 28.99 17.85
CA HIS A 509 -4.09 28.54 19.25
C HIS A 509 -2.68 28.69 19.83
N SER A 510 -1.66 28.81 18.98
CA SER A 510 -0.30 29.16 19.39
C SER A 510 -0.09 30.65 19.65
N GLY A 511 -1.13 31.48 19.54
CA GLY A 511 -1.02 32.94 19.59
C GLY A 511 -0.23 33.53 18.41
N GLY A 512 -0.20 32.82 17.27
CA GLY A 512 0.56 33.21 16.08
C GLY A 512 2.06 32.92 16.15
N SER A 513 2.54 32.20 17.18
CA SER A 513 3.96 31.86 17.33
C SER A 513 4.42 30.71 16.42
N MET A 514 3.49 29.84 16.00
CA MET A 514 3.78 28.71 15.12
C MET A 514 3.71 29.12 13.65
N SER A 515 4.78 28.84 12.88
CA SER A 515 4.76 29.03 11.43
C SER A 515 3.87 27.99 10.73
N ILE A 516 3.46 28.27 9.49
CA ILE A 516 2.69 27.33 8.67
C ILE A 516 3.46 26.02 8.47
N GLU A 517 4.77 26.10 8.23
CA GLU A 517 5.63 24.92 8.06
C GLU A 517 5.71 24.12 9.36
N ALA A 518 5.82 24.78 10.51
CA ALA A 518 5.81 24.11 11.81
C ALA A 518 4.47 23.41 12.07
N ALA A 519 3.34 24.04 11.73
CA ALA A 519 2.01 23.45 11.82
C ALA A 519 1.85 22.24 10.89
N LYS A 520 2.25 22.37 9.61
CA LYS A 520 2.25 21.26 8.64
C LYS A 520 3.14 20.10 9.11
N ASN A 521 4.31 20.38 9.70
CA ASN A 521 5.19 19.36 10.27
C ASN A 521 4.56 18.65 11.47
N ALA A 522 3.85 19.37 12.34
CA ALA A 522 3.12 18.77 13.46
C ALA A 522 2.00 17.84 12.96
N ILE A 523 1.23 18.29 11.97
CA ILE A 523 0.19 17.49 11.31
C ILE A 523 0.79 16.25 10.63
N GLN A 524 1.93 16.39 9.95
CA GLN A 524 2.61 15.28 9.29
C GLN A 524 3.01 14.17 10.27
N LYS A 525 3.43 14.52 11.49
CA LYS A 525 3.71 13.52 12.54
C LYS A 525 2.44 12.74 12.91
N SER A 526 1.32 13.45 13.13
CA SER A 526 0.03 12.81 13.42
C SER A 526 -0.49 11.91 12.29
N ILE A 527 -0.25 12.29 11.02
CA ILE A 527 -0.57 11.46 9.85
C ILE A 527 0.26 10.17 9.88
N VAL A 528 1.56 10.27 10.12
CA VAL A 528 2.46 9.09 10.17
C VAL A 528 2.06 8.17 11.31
N ALA A 529 1.80 8.70 12.50
CA ALA A 529 1.33 7.94 13.66
C ALA A 529 0.04 7.17 13.34
N SER A 530 -0.97 7.90 12.84
CA SER A 530 -2.29 7.33 12.52
C SER A 530 -2.20 6.26 11.43
N ARG A 531 -1.35 6.47 10.41
CA ARG A 531 -1.12 5.49 9.34
C ARG A 531 -0.48 4.21 9.87
N ARG A 532 0.53 4.33 10.75
CA ARG A 532 1.22 3.18 11.35
C ARG A 532 0.26 2.36 12.21
N ASP A 533 -0.51 3.03 13.07
CA ASP A 533 -1.53 2.38 13.90
C ASP A 533 -2.65 1.75 13.07
N LEU A 534 -3.07 2.40 11.99
CA LEU A 534 -4.05 1.81 11.06
C LEU A 534 -3.50 0.53 10.45
N LEU A 535 -2.28 0.56 9.92
CA LEU A 535 -1.64 -0.62 9.34
C LEU A 535 -1.52 -1.74 10.39
N ARG A 536 -1.12 -1.42 11.63
CA ARG A 536 -1.05 -2.38 12.74
C ARG A 536 -2.38 -3.11 12.98
N LEU A 537 -3.50 -2.37 13.00
CA LEU A 537 -4.82 -2.97 13.19
C LEU A 537 -5.24 -3.81 11.98
N VAL A 538 -4.93 -3.35 10.77
CA VAL A 538 -5.22 -4.07 9.53
C VAL A 538 -4.49 -5.42 9.49
N LEU A 539 -3.21 -5.42 9.87
CA LEU A 539 -2.32 -6.58 9.93
C LEU A 539 -2.61 -7.56 11.08
N LYS A 540 -3.42 -7.17 12.07
CA LYS A 540 -3.71 -8.03 13.21
C LYS A 540 -4.73 -9.09 12.85
N GLU A 541 -4.37 -10.38 12.92
CA GLU A 541 -5.30 -11.48 12.63
C GLU A 541 -6.15 -11.91 13.83
N GLY A 542 -7.22 -12.68 13.56
CA GLY A 542 -8.08 -13.29 14.59
C GLY A 542 -8.94 -12.31 15.40
N THR A 543 -9.19 -11.11 14.88
CA THR A 543 -10.02 -10.08 15.52
C THR A 543 -11.47 -10.12 15.04
N VAL A 544 -12.33 -9.24 15.57
CA VAL A 544 -13.77 -9.26 15.27
C VAL A 544 -14.11 -8.65 13.92
N VAL A 545 -13.26 -7.75 13.40
CA VAL A 545 -13.40 -7.21 12.04
C VAL A 545 -12.60 -8.09 11.07
N PRO A 546 -13.24 -8.71 10.06
CA PRO A 546 -12.54 -9.60 9.14
C PRO A 546 -11.45 -8.89 8.32
N ARG A 547 -10.41 -9.63 7.92
CA ARG A 547 -9.25 -9.08 7.22
C ARG A 547 -9.63 -8.33 5.94
N ALA A 548 -10.47 -8.90 5.07
CA ALA A 548 -10.90 -8.22 3.85
C ALA A 548 -11.63 -6.88 4.12
N CYS A 549 -12.34 -6.77 5.25
CA CYS A 549 -12.98 -5.52 5.65
C CYS A 549 -11.94 -4.49 6.12
N LYS A 550 -10.96 -4.90 6.93
CA LYS A 550 -9.89 -4.02 7.42
C LYS A 550 -9.08 -3.43 6.26
N GLU A 551 -8.81 -4.23 5.24
CA GLU A 551 -8.09 -3.78 4.04
C GLU A 551 -8.76 -2.63 3.30
N LEU A 552 -10.09 -2.49 3.35
CA LEU A 552 -10.77 -1.35 2.75
C LEU A 552 -10.42 -0.02 3.43
N PHE A 553 -10.22 -0.01 4.75
CA PHE A 553 -9.74 1.17 5.47
C PHE A 553 -8.31 1.54 5.05
N TRP A 554 -7.45 0.52 4.89
CA TRP A 554 -6.09 0.72 4.39
C TRP A 554 -6.08 1.26 2.95
N LYS A 555 -6.90 0.70 2.07
CA LYS A 555 -7.06 1.14 0.67
C LYS A 555 -7.51 2.58 0.58
N MET A 556 -8.48 3.00 1.40
CA MET A 556 -8.86 4.42 1.48
C MET A 556 -7.70 5.29 1.97
N CYS A 557 -6.95 4.86 2.98
CA CYS A 557 -5.75 5.57 3.43
C CYS A 557 -4.73 5.77 2.28
N LYS A 558 -4.50 4.75 1.44
CA LYS A 558 -3.64 4.84 0.26
C LYS A 558 -4.17 5.82 -0.79
N ILE A 559 -5.47 5.78 -1.08
CA ILE A 559 -6.15 6.73 -1.99
C ILE A 559 -5.90 8.17 -1.53
N LEU A 560 -6.08 8.44 -0.25
CA LEU A 560 -5.91 9.77 0.33
C LEU A 560 -4.46 10.24 0.23
N HIS A 561 -3.50 9.36 0.51
CA HIS A 561 -2.09 9.68 0.34
C HIS A 561 -1.72 9.98 -1.13
N LEU A 562 -2.30 9.28 -2.11
CA LEU A 562 -2.11 9.59 -3.52
C LEU A 562 -2.75 10.94 -3.88
N PHE A 563 -4.02 11.13 -3.53
CA PHE A 563 -4.80 12.31 -3.91
C PHE A 563 -4.23 13.59 -3.29
N TYR A 564 -3.65 13.51 -2.09
CA TYR A 564 -3.04 14.62 -1.38
C TYR A 564 -1.50 14.56 -1.36
N PHE A 565 -0.88 13.81 -2.28
CA PHE A 565 0.56 13.56 -2.27
C PHE A 565 1.40 14.84 -2.43
N ARG A 566 1.00 15.70 -3.37
CA ARG A 566 1.74 16.93 -3.75
C ARG A 566 0.90 18.20 -3.67
N THR A 567 -0.40 18.05 -3.80
CA THR A 567 -1.38 19.14 -3.89
C THR A 567 -2.75 18.58 -3.52
N ASP A 568 -3.79 19.40 -3.54
CA ASP A 568 -5.16 18.92 -3.48
C ASP A 568 -5.57 18.34 -4.84
N GLY A 569 -5.21 17.08 -5.05
CA GLY A 569 -5.48 16.36 -6.28
C GLY A 569 -6.96 16.00 -6.45
N PHE A 570 -7.73 15.92 -5.36
CA PHE A 570 -9.17 15.66 -5.45
C PHE A 570 -9.92 16.85 -6.05
N SER A 571 -9.61 18.06 -5.57
CA SER A 571 -10.21 19.30 -6.05
C SER A 571 -9.70 19.66 -7.44
N SER A 572 -8.45 19.35 -7.78
CA SER A 572 -7.87 19.59 -9.10
C SER A 572 -8.58 18.83 -10.22
N PRO A 573 -8.97 19.47 -11.34
CA PRO A 573 -9.59 18.79 -12.48
C PRO A 573 -8.61 17.98 -13.34
N LYS A 574 -7.29 18.06 -13.06
CA LYS A 574 -6.26 17.44 -13.90
C LYS A 574 -5.36 16.45 -13.15
N GLU A 575 -5.19 16.61 -11.85
CA GLU A 575 -4.13 15.90 -11.11
C GLU A 575 -4.29 14.38 -11.18
N MET A 576 -5.52 13.87 -11.05
CA MET A 576 -5.81 12.43 -11.13
C MET A 576 -6.18 11.95 -12.54
N ALA A 577 -6.21 12.83 -13.55
CA ALA A 577 -6.65 12.46 -14.90
C ALA A 577 -5.74 11.39 -15.54
N SER A 578 -4.43 11.45 -15.30
CA SER A 578 -3.49 10.43 -15.78
C SER A 578 -3.74 9.08 -15.11
N ALA A 579 -4.05 9.07 -13.81
CA ALA A 579 -4.38 7.86 -13.07
C ALA A 579 -5.71 7.25 -13.54
N VAL A 580 -6.74 8.08 -13.77
CA VAL A 580 -8.01 7.67 -14.40
C VAL A 580 -7.73 6.98 -15.73
N ASN A 581 -6.95 7.62 -16.60
CA ASN A 581 -6.63 7.06 -17.91
C ASN A 581 -5.85 5.75 -17.80
N ALA A 582 -4.83 5.69 -16.95
CA ALA A 582 -4.02 4.49 -16.77
C ALA A 582 -4.85 3.27 -16.31
N VAL A 583 -5.79 3.46 -15.37
CA VAL A 583 -6.58 2.35 -14.83
C VAL A 583 -7.74 1.97 -15.75
N ILE A 584 -8.47 2.95 -16.30
CA ILE A 584 -9.78 2.71 -16.93
C ILE A 584 -9.70 2.74 -18.46
N ASN A 585 -8.92 3.65 -19.04
CA ASN A 585 -9.03 3.98 -20.48
C ASN A 585 -7.89 3.41 -21.32
N GLU A 586 -6.65 3.44 -20.82
CA GLU A 586 -5.46 3.10 -21.58
C GLU A 586 -5.11 1.61 -21.44
N PRO A 587 -5.07 0.86 -22.55
CA PRO A 587 -4.62 -0.54 -22.52
C PRO A 587 -3.13 -0.62 -22.16
N LEU A 588 -2.67 -1.83 -21.86
CA LEU A 588 -1.26 -2.11 -21.54
C LEU A 588 -0.35 -1.81 -22.73
N ARG A 589 0.79 -1.15 -22.46
CA ARG A 589 1.86 -0.87 -23.42
C ARG A 589 3.01 -1.86 -23.23
N LEU A 590 2.88 -3.03 -23.86
CA LEU A 590 3.91 -4.07 -23.78
C LEU A 590 5.11 -3.73 -24.68
N SER A 591 6.31 -3.99 -24.19
CA SER A 591 7.51 -3.92 -25.01
C SER A 591 7.55 -5.13 -25.96
N SER A 592 7.67 -4.86 -27.25
CA SER A 592 7.71 -5.86 -28.33
C SER A 592 9.04 -6.59 -28.42
#